data_AF-A0A972Z8E5-F1
#
_entry.id   AF-A0A972Z8E5-F1
#
_cell.length_a   1.000
_cell.length_b   1.000
_cell.length_c   1.000
_cell.angle_alpha   90.00
_cell.angle_beta   90.00
_cell.angle_gamma   90.00
#
_symmetry.space_group_name_H-M   'P 1'
#
loop_
_entity.id
_entity.type
_entity.pdbx_description
1 polymer ?
#
loop_
_entity_poly.entity_id
_entity_poly.type
_entity_poly.pdbx_seq_one_letter_code
_entity_poly.pdbx_strand_id
1 'polypeptide(L)' 'MCIKNKIVLITGGTGSFGNKFAEIALKELNPKVIRIYSRNELK' A
#
# COMPACT_ATOMS: atom_id res chain seq x y z
N MET A 1 0.55 11.05 11.91
CA MET A 1 1.35 9.81 11.83
C MET A 1 2.05 9.81 10.48
N CYS A 2 3.39 9.79 10.43
CA CYS A 2 4.15 9.94 9.18
C CYS A 2 4.72 8.58 8.74
N ILE A 3 4.41 8.13 7.52
CA ILE A 3 4.86 6.82 6.98
C ILE A 3 6.17 6.92 6.16
N LYS A 4 6.80 8.11 6.15
CA LYS A 4 8.06 8.35 5.45
C LYS A 4 9.15 7.38 5.91
N ASN A 5 9.83 6.75 4.95
CA ASN A 5 10.89 5.77 5.18
C ASN A 5 10.48 4.57 6.08
N LYS A 6 9.18 4.25 6.15
CA LYS A 6 8.66 3.07 6.84
C LYS A 6 8.33 1.94 5.86
N ILE A 7 8.32 0.72 6.37
CA ILE A 7 7.79 -0.45 5.66
C ILE A 7 6.31 -0.57 6.02
N VAL A 8 5.43 -0.58 5.02
CA VAL A 8 3.97 -0.58 5.19
C VAL A 8 3.39 -1.86 4.58
N LEU A 9 2.55 -2.58 5.31
CA LEU A 9 1.78 -3.72 4.81
C LEU A 9 0.32 -3.28 4.59
N ILE A 10 -0.17 -3.42 3.36
CA ILE A 10 -1.56 -3.16 2.99
C ILE A 10 -2.25 -4.51 2.75
N THR A 11 -3.13 -4.89 3.66
CA THR A 11 -4.01 -6.06 3.49
C THR A 11 -5.27 -5.65 2.71
N GLY A 12 -5.68 -6.46 1.73
CA GLY A 12 -6.78 -6.11 0.83
C GLY A 12 -6.40 -4.99 -0.16
N GLY A 13 -5.11 -4.86 -0.47
CA GLY A 13 -4.60 -3.75 -1.29
C GLY A 13 -5.09 -3.74 -2.75
N THR A 14 -5.64 -4.86 -3.25
CA THR A 14 -6.20 -4.94 -4.61
C THR A 14 -7.57 -4.28 -4.76
N GLY A 15 -8.25 -3.93 -3.66
CA GLY A 15 -9.51 -3.20 -3.72
C GLY A 15 -9.31 -1.75 -4.19
N SER A 16 -10.38 -1.09 -4.65
CA SER A 16 -10.32 0.29 -5.16
C SER A 16 -9.65 1.26 -4.18
N PHE A 17 -9.95 1.11 -2.89
CA PHE A 17 -9.33 1.91 -1.83
C PHE A 17 -7.83 1.60 -1.68
N GLY A 18 -7.46 0.32 -1.57
CA GLY A 18 -6.07 -0.08 -1.36
C GLY A 18 -5.15 0.38 -2.49
N ASN A 19 -5.62 0.23 -3.74
CA ASN A 19 -4.91 0.73 -4.91
C ASN A 19 -4.75 2.24 -4.89
N LYS A 20 -5.82 3.00 -4.61
CA LYS A 20 -5.75 4.46 -4.59
C LYS A 20 -4.88 4.98 -3.44
N PHE A 21 -4.96 4.33 -2.28
CA PHE A 21 -4.11 4.65 -1.13
C PHE A 21 -2.64 4.38 -1.44
N ALA A 22 -2.30 3.25 -2.06
CA ALA A 22 -0.93 2.94 -2.45
C ALA A 22 -0.37 3.98 -3.44
N GLU A 23 -1.18 4.43 -4.40
CA GLU A 23 -0.82 5.50 -5.34
C GLU A 23 -0.47 6.81 -4.62
N ILE A 24 -1.33 7.26 -3.71
CA ILE A 24 -1.11 8.49 -2.93
C ILE A 24 0.12 8.34 -2.02
N ALA A 25 0.24 7.19 -1.35
CA ALA A 25 1.34 6.92 -0.43
C ALA A 25 2.69 6.96 -1.15
N LEU A 26 2.79 6.39 -2.35
CA LEU A 26 4.02 6.45 -3.15
C LEU A 26 4.34 7.85 -3.66
N LYS A 27 3.32 8.66 -4.01
CA LYS A 27 3.51 10.01 -4.54
C LYS A 27 3.83 11.05 -3.47
N GLU A 28 3.19 10.98 -2.32
CA GLU A 28 3.18 12.08 -1.35
C GLU A 28 3.85 11.73 -0.03
N LEU A 29 3.95 10.44 0.33
CA LEU A 29 4.32 10.03 1.68
C LEU A 29 5.69 9.33 1.77
N ASN A 30 6.38 9.10 0.65
CA ASN A 30 7.72 8.50 0.54
C ASN A 30 7.99 7.32 1.50
N PRO A 31 7.18 6.25 1.48
CA PRO A 31 7.47 5.04 2.25
C PRO A 31 8.75 4.38 1.74
N LYS A 32 9.41 3.60 2.60
CA LYS A 32 10.57 2.80 2.21
C LYS A 32 10.14 1.63 1.33
N VAL A 33 9.04 0.96 1.71
CA VAL A 33 8.46 -0.18 1.01
C VAL A 33 6.96 -0.22 1.29
N ILE A 34 6.16 -0.50 0.27
CA ILE A 34 4.76 -0.93 0.41
C ILE A 34 4.67 -2.40 0.00
N ARG A 35 4.17 -3.24 0.89
CA ARG A 35 3.84 -4.65 0.60
C ARG A 35 2.33 -4.77 0.51
N ILE A 36 1.83 -5.24 -0.63
CA ILE A 36 0.41 -5.50 -0.83
C ILE A 36 0.16 -6.98 -0.63
N TYR A 37 -0.88 -7.31 0.15
CA TYR A 37 -1.34 -8.67 0.36
C TYR A 37 -2.84 -8.75 0.11
N SER A 38 -3.26 -9.58 -0.83
CA SER A 38 -4.68 -9.81 -1.12
C SER A 38 -4.95 -11.28 -1.48
N ARG A 39 -6.17 -11.73 -1.20
CA ARG A 39 -6.58 -13.14 -1.39
C ARG A 39 -6.86 -13.50 -2.85
N ASN A 40 -7.18 -12.50 -3.69
CA ASN A 40 -7.62 -12.74 -5.06
C ASN A 40 -6.47 -12.88 -6.06
N GLU A 41 -5.21 -12.63 -5.68
CA GLU A 41 -4.05 -12.79 -6.58
C GLU A 41 -3.64 -14.26 -6.78
N LEU A 42 -4.09 -15.15 -5.89
CA LEU A 42 -3.78 -16.58 -5.90
C LEU A 42 -4.95 -17.44 -6.45
N LYS A 43 -5.88 -16.82 -7.18
CA LYS A 43 -7.03 -17.51 -7.79
C LYS A 43 -6.84 -17.69 -9.28
#